data_AF-A0A142YB55-F1
#
_entry.id   AF-A0A142YB55-F1
#
_cell.length_a   1.000
_cell.length_b   1.000
_cell.length_c   1.000
_cell.angle_alpha   90.00
_cell.angle_beta   90.00
_cell.angle_gamma   90.00
#
_symmetry.space_group_name_H-M   'P 1'
#
loop_
_entity.id
_entity.type
_entity.pdbx_description
1 polymer ?
#
loop_
_entity_poly.entity_id
_entity_poly.type
_entity_poly.pdbx_seq_one_letter_code
_entity_poly.pdbx_strand_id
1 'polypeptide(L)'
;MNVDSRVRASRELDESRPGAIIALAAWGVAMGAALGGLTNAINGRVSPEYFRAVMHWERVLDVARASVAQGIFEGLLFGLGLSMIFTSTVGMVSHARCPLRVSGKYLLAIGGAALACWVIGGLLATGLATLSPEFYREAFRAAPEEPGALIRFAWVGGSIWGLQFGGLAAVIVASVLFRAWWRSNLAYPTPA
;
A
#
# COMPACT_ATOMS: atom_id res chain seq x y z
N MET A 1 -30.96 6.29 -29.29
CA MET A 1 -30.26 7.14 -28.29
C MET A 1 -30.46 8.59 -28.71
N ASN A 2 -31.16 9.39 -27.89
CA ASN A 2 -31.61 10.74 -28.25
C ASN A 2 -30.42 11.75 -28.20
N VAL A 3 -30.47 12.82 -28.99
CA VAL A 3 -29.42 13.86 -29.00
C VAL A 3 -29.22 14.44 -27.59
N ASP A 4 -30.31 14.61 -26.84
CA ASP A 4 -30.27 15.06 -25.45
C ASP A 4 -29.47 14.15 -24.51
N SER A 5 -29.49 12.83 -24.72
CA SER A 5 -28.72 11.92 -23.87
C SER A 5 -27.22 12.01 -24.14
N ARG A 6 -26.82 12.37 -25.37
CA ARG A 6 -25.40 12.62 -25.71
C ARG A 6 -24.90 13.94 -25.12
N VAL A 7 -25.72 14.99 -25.19
CA VAL A 7 -25.40 16.32 -24.64
C VAL A 7 -25.33 16.29 -23.11
N ARG A 8 -26.19 15.50 -22.45
CA ARG A 8 -26.10 15.29 -20.99
C ARG A 8 -24.82 14.57 -20.58
N ALA A 9 -24.48 13.49 -21.29
CA ALA A 9 -23.27 12.71 -21.01
C ALA A 9 -21.98 13.53 -21.23
N SER A 10 -21.94 14.43 -22.22
CA SER A 10 -20.79 15.31 -22.41
C SER A 10 -20.67 16.38 -21.31
N ARG A 11 -21.79 16.93 -20.82
CA ARG A 11 -21.79 17.91 -19.72
C ARG A 11 -21.32 17.32 -18.40
N GLU A 12 -21.73 16.09 -18.08
CA GLU A 12 -21.30 15.42 -16.83
C GLU A 12 -19.79 15.13 -16.76
N LEU A 13 -19.10 15.08 -17.90
CA LEU A 13 -17.64 14.91 -17.98
C LEU A 13 -16.88 16.22 -17.85
N ASP A 14 -17.54 17.37 -18.04
CA ASP A 14 -16.90 18.69 -17.97
C ASP A 14 -16.90 19.30 -16.55
N GLU A 15 -17.78 18.82 -15.68
CA GLU A 15 -17.85 19.33 -14.31
C GLU A 15 -16.69 18.82 -13.46
N SER A 16 -16.00 19.77 -12.80
CA SER A 16 -14.98 19.46 -11.80
C SER A 16 -15.62 18.76 -10.59
N ARG A 17 -14.95 17.75 -10.07
CA ARG A 17 -15.39 16.89 -8.96
C ARG A 17 -14.37 16.91 -7.81
N PRO A 18 -14.12 18.08 -7.17
CA PRO A 18 -13.12 18.20 -6.11
C PRO A 18 -13.42 17.26 -4.93
N GLY A 19 -14.70 17.03 -4.61
CA GLY A 19 -15.12 16.07 -3.58
C GLY A 19 -14.64 14.63 -3.85
N ALA A 20 -14.54 14.22 -5.11
CA ALA A 20 -14.02 12.88 -5.46
C ALA A 20 -12.52 12.76 -5.17
N ILE A 21 -11.75 13.84 -5.37
CA ILE A 21 -10.30 13.86 -5.06
C ILE A 21 -10.07 13.81 -3.55
N ILE A 22 -10.85 14.58 -2.77
CA ILE A 22 -10.78 14.56 -1.30
C ILE A 22 -11.16 13.17 -0.76
N ALA A 23 -12.25 12.59 -1.27
CA ALA A 23 -12.68 11.26 -0.89
C ALA A 23 -11.64 10.18 -1.24
N LEU A 24 -11.01 10.29 -2.42
CA LEU A 24 -9.92 9.39 -2.82
C LEU A 24 -8.72 9.52 -1.87
N ALA A 25 -8.38 10.74 -1.46
CA ALA A 25 -7.26 10.99 -0.56
C ALA A 25 -7.50 10.37 0.82
N ALA A 26 -8.68 10.63 1.40
CA ALA A 26 -9.11 10.05 2.66
C ALA A 26 -9.15 8.52 2.61
N TRP A 27 -9.67 7.95 1.51
CA TRP A 27 -9.71 6.50 1.33
C TRP A 27 -8.31 5.89 1.24
N GLY A 28 -7.37 6.54 0.55
CA GLY A 28 -5.98 6.08 0.50
C GLY A 28 -5.30 6.08 1.87
N VAL A 29 -5.54 7.09 2.69
CA VAL A 29 -5.05 7.14 4.09
C VAL A 29 -5.66 6.01 4.92
N ALA A 30 -6.98 5.84 4.84
CA ALA A 30 -7.69 4.78 5.56
C ALA A 30 -7.22 3.38 5.13
N MET A 31 -6.96 3.19 3.83
CA MET A 31 -6.41 1.94 3.30
C MET A 31 -5.00 1.69 3.84
N GLY A 32 -4.13 2.70 3.92
CA GLY A 32 -2.81 2.58 4.54
C GLY A 32 -2.90 2.12 6.00
N ALA A 33 -3.77 2.74 6.80
CA ALA A 33 -4.03 2.36 8.19
C ALA A 33 -4.53 0.90 8.31
N ALA A 34 -5.50 0.51 7.46
CA ALA A 34 -6.06 -0.82 7.45
C ALA A 34 -5.02 -1.89 7.08
N LEU A 35 -4.21 -1.64 6.05
CA LEU A 35 -3.15 -2.54 5.61
C LEU A 35 -2.07 -2.67 6.69
N GLY A 36 -1.60 -1.57 7.26
CA GLY A 36 -0.59 -1.60 8.33
C GLY A 36 -1.09 -2.31 9.59
N GLY A 37 -2.33 -2.06 10.00
CA GLY A 37 -2.96 -2.78 11.11
C GLY A 37 -3.08 -4.28 10.84
N LEU A 38 -3.53 -4.67 9.65
CA LEU A 38 -3.67 -6.07 9.25
C LEU A 38 -2.32 -6.80 9.20
N THR A 39 -1.34 -6.24 8.50
CA THR A 39 -0.04 -6.89 8.32
C THR A 39 0.71 -7.00 9.65
N ASN A 40 0.64 -5.99 10.52
CA ASN A 40 1.26 -6.07 11.84
C ASN A 40 0.47 -6.89 12.86
N ALA A 41 -0.84 -7.12 12.65
CA ALA A 41 -1.57 -8.14 13.41
C ALA A 41 -1.03 -9.55 13.13
N ILE A 42 -0.62 -9.82 11.88
CA ILE A 42 0.00 -11.09 11.49
C ILE A 42 1.44 -11.11 12.00
N ASN A 43 2.24 -10.11 11.66
CA ASN A 43 3.66 -10.07 12.01
C ASN A 43 3.90 -10.11 13.52
N GLY A 44 3.09 -9.41 14.32
CA GLY A 44 3.18 -9.45 15.78
C GLY A 44 2.89 -10.81 16.39
N ARG A 45 2.13 -11.68 15.70
CA ARG A 45 1.92 -13.08 16.10
C ARG A 45 3.02 -14.00 15.58
N VAL A 46 3.57 -13.72 14.39
CA VAL A 46 4.62 -14.53 13.77
C VAL A 46 5.95 -14.38 14.51
N SER A 47 6.39 -13.15 14.77
CA SER A 47 7.62 -12.91 15.56
C SER A 47 7.46 -11.72 16.49
N PRO A 48 6.97 -11.94 17.71
CA PRO A 48 7.08 -10.96 18.79
C PRO A 48 8.53 -10.52 19.04
N GLU A 49 9.50 -11.41 18.83
CA GLU A 49 10.93 -11.16 19.04
C GLU A 49 11.44 -10.07 18.10
N TYR A 50 10.96 -10.04 16.85
CA TYR A 50 11.29 -8.97 15.91
C TYR A 50 10.98 -7.59 16.49
N PHE A 51 9.76 -7.41 17.01
CA PHE A 51 9.36 -6.12 17.58
C PHE A 51 10.15 -5.81 18.85
N ARG A 52 10.43 -6.79 19.70
CA ARG A 52 11.26 -6.54 20.89
C ARG A 52 12.67 -6.10 20.52
N ALA A 53 13.29 -6.76 19.56
CA ALA A 53 14.67 -6.51 19.19
C ALA A 53 14.85 -5.24 18.35
N VAL A 54 13.93 -4.97 17.41
CA VAL A 54 14.02 -3.82 16.50
C VAL A 54 13.42 -2.55 17.11
N MET A 55 12.33 -2.66 17.88
CA MET A 55 11.64 -1.49 18.46
C MET A 55 12.02 -1.26 19.93
N HIS A 56 12.90 -2.07 20.52
CA HIS A 56 13.26 -2.01 21.94
C HIS A 56 12.03 -2.10 22.86
N TRP A 57 11.19 -3.10 22.60
CA TRP A 57 9.93 -3.34 23.32
C TRP A 57 10.09 -4.38 24.44
N GLU A 58 11.20 -4.37 25.18
CA GLU A 58 11.48 -5.39 26.20
C GLU A 58 10.44 -5.39 27.34
N ARG A 59 9.79 -4.24 27.58
CA ARG A 59 8.80 -4.05 28.65
C ARG A 59 7.34 -4.09 28.18
N VAL A 60 7.09 -4.29 26.89
CA VAL A 60 5.73 -4.36 26.35
C VAL A 60 5.18 -5.76 26.58
N LEU A 61 4.20 -5.88 27.47
CA LEU A 61 3.59 -7.17 27.83
C LEU A 61 2.83 -7.80 26.65
N ASP A 62 2.06 -6.98 25.93
CA ASP A 62 1.24 -7.42 24.80
C ASP A 62 1.79 -6.88 23.47
N VAL A 63 2.84 -7.53 22.97
CA VAL A 63 3.50 -7.16 21.72
C VAL A 63 2.55 -7.26 20.53
N ALA A 64 1.62 -8.23 20.53
CA ALA A 64 0.68 -8.43 19.44
C ALA A 64 -0.32 -7.27 19.32
N ARG A 65 -0.84 -6.75 20.43
CA ARG A 65 -1.70 -5.56 20.40
C ARG A 65 -0.90 -4.30 20.08
N ALA A 66 0.29 -4.16 20.63
CA ALA A 66 1.17 -3.02 20.35
C ALA A 66 1.58 -2.95 18.87
N SER A 67 1.86 -4.10 18.24
CA SER A 67 2.22 -4.16 16.82
C SER A 67 1.07 -3.70 15.93
N VAL A 68 -0.18 -4.04 16.26
CA VAL A 68 -1.36 -3.54 15.52
C VAL A 68 -1.46 -2.02 15.60
N ALA A 69 -1.32 -1.45 16.80
CA ALA A 69 -1.36 0.00 16.98
C ALA A 69 -0.23 0.70 16.21
N GLN A 70 0.99 0.15 16.28
CA GLN A 70 2.14 0.64 15.52
C GLN A 70 1.90 0.53 14.01
N GLY A 71 1.33 -0.57 13.54
CA GLY A 71 0.99 -0.76 12.13
C GLY A 71 -0.06 0.21 11.62
N ILE A 72 -1.08 0.51 12.42
CA ILE A 72 -2.06 1.55 12.10
C ILE A 72 -1.36 2.91 12.00
N PHE A 73 -0.50 3.25 12.96
CA PHE A 73 0.24 4.51 12.98
C PHE A 73 1.16 4.67 11.77
N GLU A 74 2.03 3.69 11.50
CA GLU A 74 2.91 3.70 10.33
C GLU A 74 2.10 3.69 9.03
N GLY A 75 1.04 2.88 8.98
CA GLY A 75 0.12 2.81 7.84
C GLY A 75 -0.57 4.15 7.56
N LEU A 76 -0.91 4.93 8.57
CA LEU A 76 -1.43 6.29 8.41
C LEU A 76 -0.38 7.23 7.81
N LEU A 77 0.87 7.18 8.29
CA LEU A 77 1.95 8.04 7.79
C LEU A 77 2.31 7.72 6.33
N PHE A 78 2.54 6.45 6.03
CA PHE A 78 2.80 6.00 4.65
C PHE A 78 1.58 6.21 3.76
N GLY A 79 0.39 5.90 4.27
CA GLY A 79 -0.88 6.13 3.57
C GLY A 79 -1.07 7.59 3.21
N LEU A 80 -0.74 8.52 4.10
CA LEU A 80 -0.77 9.96 3.82
C LEU A 80 0.18 10.33 2.68
N GLY A 81 1.46 9.95 2.78
CA GLY A 81 2.45 10.26 1.74
C GLY A 81 2.06 9.69 0.36
N LEU A 82 1.76 8.40 0.31
CA LEU A 82 1.41 7.69 -0.92
C LEU A 82 0.07 8.15 -1.51
N SER A 83 -0.93 8.42 -0.66
CA SER A 83 -2.23 8.93 -1.10
C SER A 83 -2.10 10.33 -1.69
N MET A 84 -1.29 11.21 -1.11
CA MET A 84 -1.02 12.53 -1.70
C MET A 84 -0.40 12.43 -3.09
N ILE A 85 0.58 11.54 -3.29
CA ILE A 85 1.20 11.30 -4.62
C ILE A 85 0.15 10.86 -5.64
N PHE A 86 -0.62 9.83 -5.29
CA PHE A 86 -1.60 9.26 -6.21
C PHE A 86 -2.75 10.24 -6.51
N THR A 87 -3.33 10.86 -5.48
CA THR A 87 -4.45 11.81 -5.65
C THR A 87 -4.04 13.08 -6.37
N SER A 88 -2.83 13.59 -6.14
CA SER A 88 -2.27 14.71 -6.92
C SER A 88 -2.14 14.33 -8.39
N THR A 89 -1.65 13.13 -8.69
CA THR A 89 -1.60 12.63 -10.07
C THR A 89 -2.98 12.56 -10.69
N VAL A 90 -3.96 11.97 -10.00
CA VAL A 90 -5.34 11.87 -10.49
C VAL A 90 -5.94 13.25 -10.71
N GLY A 91 -5.78 14.18 -9.76
CA GLY A 91 -6.29 15.54 -9.82
C GLY A 91 -5.70 16.32 -10.99
N MET A 92 -4.37 16.32 -11.14
CA MET A 92 -3.67 17.02 -12.23
C MET A 92 -4.00 16.45 -13.60
N VAL A 93 -3.94 15.12 -13.76
CA VAL A 93 -4.14 14.46 -15.06
C VAL A 93 -5.60 14.55 -15.51
N SER A 94 -6.55 14.46 -14.58
CA SER A 94 -7.98 14.53 -14.89
C SER A 94 -8.58 15.93 -14.80
N HIS A 95 -7.79 16.95 -14.44
CA HIS A 95 -8.30 18.28 -14.08
C HIS A 95 -9.43 18.22 -13.02
N ALA A 96 -9.27 17.33 -12.04
CA ALA A 96 -10.24 16.98 -11.02
C ALA A 96 -11.60 16.50 -11.54
N ARG A 97 -11.69 15.99 -12.78
CA ARG A 97 -12.95 15.48 -13.37
C ARG A 97 -13.15 13.98 -13.17
N CYS A 98 -12.12 13.25 -12.72
CA CYS A 98 -12.17 11.79 -12.59
C CYS A 98 -13.20 11.34 -11.53
N PRO A 99 -14.18 10.48 -11.89
CA PRO A 99 -15.09 9.88 -10.92
C PRO A 99 -14.38 8.97 -9.92
N LEU A 100 -14.79 9.01 -8.66
CA LEU A 100 -14.22 8.17 -7.58
C LEU A 100 -14.26 6.68 -7.92
N ARG A 101 -15.31 6.21 -8.60
CA ARG A 101 -15.43 4.79 -9.01
C ARG A 101 -14.30 4.35 -9.95
N VAL A 102 -13.76 5.26 -10.76
CA VAL A 102 -12.68 4.95 -11.70
C VAL A 102 -11.33 4.95 -10.97
N SER A 103 -11.00 6.05 -10.31
CA SER A 103 -9.73 6.16 -9.55
C SER A 103 -9.66 5.19 -8.38
N GLY A 104 -10.79 4.86 -7.76
CA GLY A 104 -10.90 3.88 -6.69
C GLY A 104 -10.47 2.47 -7.10
N LYS A 105 -10.65 2.06 -8.37
CA LYS A 105 -10.16 0.76 -8.86
C LYS A 105 -8.63 0.69 -8.83
N TYR A 106 -7.97 1.78 -9.20
CA TYR A 106 -6.52 1.88 -9.13
C TYR A 106 -6.05 1.90 -7.68
N LEU A 107 -6.75 2.59 -6.79
CA LEU A 107 -6.44 2.55 -5.35
C LEU A 107 -6.53 1.13 -4.78
N LEU A 108 -7.59 0.39 -5.11
CA LEU A 108 -7.72 -1.02 -4.72
C LEU A 108 -6.61 -1.89 -5.32
N ALA A 109 -6.24 -1.66 -6.58
CA ALA A 109 -5.14 -2.38 -7.21
C ALA A 109 -3.79 -2.08 -6.53
N ILE A 110 -3.55 -0.83 -6.10
CA ILE A 110 -2.37 -0.44 -5.30
C ILE A 110 -2.35 -1.23 -3.99
N GLY A 111 -3.46 -1.27 -3.26
CA GLY A 111 -3.56 -2.03 -2.01
C GLY A 111 -3.30 -3.53 -2.19
N GLY A 112 -3.89 -4.12 -3.24
CA GLY A 112 -3.66 -5.53 -3.60
C GLY A 112 -2.20 -5.82 -3.98
N ALA A 113 -1.58 -4.95 -4.79
CA ALA A 113 -0.18 -5.08 -5.16
C ALA A 113 0.76 -4.93 -3.95
N ALA A 114 0.47 -3.99 -3.04
CA ALA A 114 1.23 -3.82 -1.81
C ALA A 114 1.20 -5.08 -0.93
N LEU A 115 0.02 -5.71 -0.77
CA LEU A 115 -0.11 -6.98 -0.05
C LEU A 115 0.64 -8.13 -0.74
N ALA A 116 0.61 -8.19 -2.07
CA ALA A 116 1.41 -9.19 -2.80
C ALA A 116 2.91 -9.00 -2.55
N CYS A 117 3.39 -7.76 -2.58
CA CYS A 117 4.78 -7.44 -2.27
C CYS A 117 5.14 -7.72 -0.80
N TRP A 118 4.22 -7.54 0.14
CA TRP A 118 4.40 -7.95 1.54
C TRP A 118 4.66 -9.46 1.66
N VAL A 119 3.85 -10.29 0.98
CA VAL A 119 4.08 -11.75 0.95
C VAL A 119 5.42 -12.08 0.30
N ILE A 120 5.70 -11.52 -0.88
CA ILE A 120 6.93 -11.78 -1.63
C ILE A 120 8.17 -11.39 -0.81
N GLY A 121 8.16 -10.22 -0.19
CA GLY A 121 9.26 -9.75 0.66
C GLY A 121 9.52 -10.70 1.84
N GLY A 122 8.46 -11.17 2.50
CA GLY A 122 8.56 -12.15 3.57
C GLY A 122 9.15 -13.49 3.10
N LEU A 123 8.70 -14.00 1.95
CA LEU A 123 9.22 -15.24 1.37
C LEU A 123 10.68 -15.11 0.95
N LEU A 124 11.07 -14.00 0.32
CA LEU A 124 12.46 -13.76 -0.10
C LEU A 124 13.41 -13.67 1.10
N ALA A 125 13.02 -12.95 2.16
CA ALA A 125 13.83 -12.85 3.37
C ALA A 125 13.95 -14.20 4.10
N THR A 126 12.86 -14.95 4.21
CA THR A 126 12.88 -16.33 4.73
C THR A 126 13.79 -17.24 3.90
N GLY A 127 13.70 -17.15 2.56
CA GLY A 127 14.57 -17.89 1.65
C GLY A 127 16.05 -17.55 1.86
N LEU A 128 16.37 -16.26 1.97
CA LEU A 128 17.72 -15.79 2.26
C LEU A 128 18.23 -16.30 3.62
N ALA A 129 17.43 -16.21 4.67
CA ALA A 129 17.76 -16.70 6.01
C ALA A 129 17.93 -18.23 6.05
N THR A 130 17.22 -18.97 5.18
CA THR A 130 17.35 -20.43 5.06
C THR A 130 18.63 -20.82 4.31
N LEU A 131 18.95 -20.12 3.22
CA LEU A 131 20.07 -20.44 2.34
C LEU A 131 21.42 -19.94 2.86
N SER A 132 21.43 -18.82 3.57
CA SER A 132 22.64 -18.22 4.14
C SER A 132 22.33 -17.50 5.47
N PRO A 133 22.14 -18.26 6.56
CA PRO A 133 21.79 -17.70 7.86
C PRO A 133 22.89 -16.79 8.42
N GLU A 134 24.17 -17.08 8.17
CA GLU A 134 25.30 -16.26 8.62
C GLU A 134 25.27 -14.88 7.96
N PHE A 135 25.08 -14.83 6.63
CA PHE A 135 24.92 -13.57 5.90
C PHE A 135 23.73 -12.75 6.42
N TYR A 136 22.61 -13.42 6.68
CA TYR A 136 21.42 -12.74 7.20
C TYR A 136 21.68 -12.11 8.58
N ARG A 137 22.35 -12.82 9.50
CA ARG A 137 22.67 -12.29 10.84
C ARG A 137 23.68 -11.14 10.79
N GLU A 138 24.66 -11.20 9.89
CA GLU A 138 25.60 -10.08 9.67
C GLU A 138 24.88 -8.83 9.14
N ALA A 139 23.93 -9.01 8.23
CA ALA A 139 23.11 -7.91 7.69
C ALA A 139 22.12 -7.35 8.73
N PHE A 140 21.59 -8.21 9.61
CA PHE A 140 20.58 -7.87 10.60
C PHE A 140 21.03 -8.28 12.01
N ARG A 141 21.81 -7.41 12.67
CA ARG A 141 22.41 -7.67 13.99
C ARG A 141 21.43 -8.04 15.12
N ALA A 142 20.15 -7.72 14.97
CA ALA A 142 19.10 -8.06 15.92
C ALA A 142 18.49 -9.45 15.68
N ALA A 143 18.92 -10.15 14.63
CA ALA A 143 18.39 -11.45 14.26
C ALA A 143 18.79 -12.52 15.31
N PRO A 144 17.88 -13.42 15.68
CA PRO A 144 18.15 -14.45 16.67
C PRO A 144 19.05 -15.57 16.13
N GLU A 145 19.76 -16.24 17.03
CA GLU A 145 20.61 -17.39 16.69
C GLU A 145 19.79 -18.66 16.39
N GLU A 146 18.69 -18.86 17.12
CA GLU A 146 17.83 -20.05 16.99
C GLU A 146 17.17 -20.10 15.59
N PRO A 147 17.35 -21.18 14.80
CA PRO A 147 16.90 -21.22 13.41
C PRO A 147 15.40 -20.95 13.22
N GLY A 148 14.53 -21.48 14.08
CA GLY A 148 13.10 -21.25 13.99
C GLY A 148 12.73 -19.79 14.23
N ALA A 149 13.31 -19.16 15.25
CA ALA A 149 13.16 -17.73 15.48
C ALA A 149 13.74 -16.89 14.34
N LEU A 150 14.87 -17.31 13.74
CA LEU A 150 15.49 -16.59 12.62
C LEU A 150 14.56 -16.50 11.42
N ILE A 151 13.91 -17.61 11.06
CA ILE A 151 12.96 -17.64 9.95
C ILE A 151 11.74 -16.75 10.22
N ARG A 152 11.17 -16.80 11.43
CA ARG A 152 10.03 -15.95 11.82
C ARG A 152 10.42 -14.47 11.82
N PHE A 153 11.61 -14.15 12.34
CA PHE A 153 12.19 -12.81 12.32
C PHE A 153 12.38 -12.31 10.89
N ALA A 154 12.92 -13.16 10.01
CA ALA A 154 13.18 -12.83 8.61
C ALA A 154 11.89 -12.59 7.83
N TRP A 155 10.85 -13.40 8.05
CA TRP A 155 9.52 -13.17 7.48
C TRP A 155 9.01 -11.77 7.84
N VAL A 156 9.05 -11.39 9.13
CA VAL A 156 8.54 -10.08 9.57
C VAL A 156 9.35 -8.95 8.95
N GLY A 157 10.68 -9.00 9.03
CA GLY A 157 11.53 -7.97 8.46
C GLY A 157 11.34 -7.81 6.95
N GLY A 158 11.39 -8.93 6.20
CA GLY A 158 11.20 -8.93 4.75
C GLY A 158 9.82 -8.46 4.32
N SER A 159 8.78 -8.87 5.03
CA SER A 159 7.41 -8.51 4.68
C SER A 159 7.12 -7.02 4.90
N ILE A 160 7.64 -6.42 5.97
CA ILE A 160 7.53 -4.96 6.22
C ILE A 160 8.18 -4.17 5.08
N TRP A 161 9.42 -4.50 4.70
CA TRP A 161 10.09 -3.84 3.58
C TRP A 161 9.39 -4.08 2.25
N GLY A 162 8.89 -5.30 2.03
CA GLY A 162 8.09 -5.66 0.86
C GLY A 162 6.84 -4.80 0.74
N LEU A 163 6.13 -4.53 1.83
CA LEU A 163 4.97 -3.65 1.85
C LEU A 163 5.34 -2.20 1.53
N GLN A 164 6.40 -1.67 2.15
CA GLN A 164 6.81 -0.27 1.98
C GLN A 164 7.29 0.02 0.55
N PHE A 165 8.27 -0.74 0.06
CA PHE A 165 8.79 -0.55 -1.30
C PHE A 165 7.78 -0.97 -2.37
N GLY A 166 7.06 -2.06 -2.13
CA GLY A 166 6.00 -2.52 -3.03
C GLY A 166 4.85 -1.53 -3.14
N GLY A 167 4.42 -0.93 -2.02
CA GLY A 167 3.39 0.11 -2.00
C GLY A 167 3.81 1.34 -2.79
N LEU A 168 5.04 1.82 -2.63
CA LEU A 168 5.59 2.94 -3.41
C LEU A 168 5.64 2.61 -4.91
N ALA A 169 6.18 1.44 -5.27
CA ALA A 169 6.25 1.00 -6.66
C ALA A 169 4.85 0.87 -7.29
N ALA A 170 3.88 0.33 -6.54
CA ALA A 170 2.50 0.19 -6.97
C ALA A 170 1.85 1.55 -7.25
N VAL A 171 2.07 2.56 -6.40
CA VAL A 171 1.58 3.93 -6.62
C VAL A 171 2.16 4.52 -7.92
N ILE A 172 3.46 4.35 -8.16
CA ILE A 172 4.12 4.84 -9.37
C ILE A 172 3.51 4.19 -10.62
N VAL A 173 3.41 2.85 -10.62
CA VAL A 173 2.83 2.09 -11.74
C VAL A 173 1.38 2.48 -11.97
N ALA A 174 0.56 2.52 -10.92
CA ALA A 174 -0.84 2.91 -11.01
C ALA A 174 -1.02 4.35 -11.51
N SER A 175 -0.14 5.27 -11.10
CA SER A 175 -0.13 6.67 -11.57
C SER A 175 0.14 6.76 -13.08
N VAL A 176 1.12 5.99 -13.57
CA VAL A 176 1.44 5.92 -15.02
C VAL A 176 0.29 5.29 -15.81
N LEU A 177 -0.23 4.15 -15.34
CA LEU A 177 -1.34 3.44 -15.98
C LEU A 177 -2.62 4.28 -16.00
N PHE A 178 -2.93 4.97 -14.90
CA PHE A 178 -4.05 5.90 -14.83
C PHE A 178 -3.90 7.00 -15.87
N ARG A 179 -2.71 7.60 -15.97
CA ARG A 179 -2.44 8.66 -16.97
C ARG A 179 -2.58 8.18 -18.40
N ALA A 180 -2.06 7.00 -18.71
CA ALA A 180 -2.18 6.40 -20.04
C ALA A 180 -3.66 6.15 -20.38
N TRP A 181 -4.40 5.53 -19.46
CA TRP A 181 -5.82 5.23 -19.64
C TRP A 181 -6.67 6.50 -19.76
N TRP A 182 -6.43 7.53 -18.95
CA TRP A 182 -7.20 8.78 -19.01
C TRP A 182 -7.04 9.47 -20.38
N ARG A 183 -5.81 9.51 -20.90
CA ARG A 183 -5.52 10.12 -22.20
C ARG A 183 -6.15 9.37 -23.37
N SER A 184 -6.15 8.04 -23.35
CA SER A 184 -6.73 7.25 -24.43
C SER A 184 -8.25 7.39 -24.51
N ASN A 185 -8.93 7.48 -23.36
CA ASN A 185 -10.40 7.64 -23.32
C ASN A 185 -10.85 9.06 -23.69
N LEU A 186 -10.00 10.09 -23.53
CA LEU A 186 -10.28 11.43 -24.07
C LEU A 186 -10.13 11.49 -25.59
N ALA A 187 -9.14 10.78 -26.16
CA ALA A 187 -8.91 10.74 -27.60
C ALA A 187 -9.99 9.94 -28.35
N TYR A 188 -10.56 8.92 -27.70
CA TYR A 188 -11.59 8.05 -28.26
C TYR A 188 -12.67 7.77 -27.21
N PRO A 189 -13.66 8.67 -27.05
CA PRO A 189 -14.75 8.43 -26.11
C PRO A 189 -15.54 7.22 -26.60
N THR A 190 -15.39 6.09 -25.90
CA THR A 190 -16.20 4.90 -26.15
C THR A 190 -17.66 5.23 -25.85
N PRO A 191 -18.60 4.93 -26.78
CA PRO A 191 -20.01 5.06 -26.47
C PRO A 191 -20.34 4.12 -25.30
N ALA A 192 -20.93 4.69 -24.25
CA ALA A 192 -21.34 4.00 -23.03
C ALA A 192 -22.39 2.92 -23.30
#